data_AF-A0A7Y1UYU3-F1
#
_entry.id   AF-A0A7Y1UYU3-F1
#
_cell.length_a   1.000
_cell.length_b   1.000
_cell.length_c   1.000
_cell.angle_alpha   90.00
_cell.angle_beta   90.00
_cell.angle_gamma   90.00
#
_symmetry.space_group_name_H-M   'P 1'
#
loop_
_entity.id
_entity.type
_entity.pdbx_description
1 polymer ?
#
loop_
_entity_poly.entity_id
_entity_poly.type
_entity_poly.pdbx_seq_one_letter_code
_entity_poly.pdbx_strand_id
1 'polypeptide(L)'
;MPDSQLLANYADIAIQVGIALEQGDRLLVQSSLDAAEFTRMIVERAYTAGASNVDVFWSDDAISRARFEHGTDAASEAVSS
;
A
#
# COMPACT_ATOMS: atom_id res chain seq x y z
N MET A 1 -3.89 -18.68 -10.69
CA MET A 1 -2.98 -17.68 -10.12
C MET A 1 -2.43 -16.87 -11.29
N PRO A 2 -2.54 -15.52 -11.30
CA PRO A 2 -1.96 -14.73 -12.38
C PRO A 2 -0.43 -14.87 -12.36
N ASP A 3 0.20 -14.81 -13.52
CA ASP A 3 1.65 -14.99 -13.68
C ASP A 3 2.44 -13.94 -12.90
N SER A 4 3.40 -14.38 -12.08
CA SER A 4 4.22 -13.53 -11.19
C SER A 4 4.98 -12.43 -11.93
N GLN A 5 5.34 -12.66 -13.20
CA GLN A 5 5.98 -11.70 -14.09
C GLN A 5 5.09 -10.52 -14.46
N LEU A 6 3.78 -10.73 -14.56
CA LEU A 6 2.83 -9.66 -14.89
C LEU A 6 2.70 -8.69 -13.71
N LEU A 7 2.69 -9.22 -12.49
CA LEU A 7 2.68 -8.42 -11.26
C LEU A 7 3.97 -7.61 -11.11
N ALA A 8 5.13 -8.24 -11.35
CA ALA A 8 6.42 -7.57 -11.33
C ALA A 8 6.46 -6.35 -12.27
N ASN A 9 6.03 -6.53 -13.53
CA ASN A 9 5.97 -5.44 -14.51
C ASN A 9 4.97 -4.34 -14.11
N TYR A 10 3.85 -4.69 -13.46
CA TYR A 10 2.89 -3.70 -12.99
C TYR A 10 3.45 -2.85 -11.85
N ALA A 11 4.22 -3.45 -10.94
CA ALA A 11 4.92 -2.72 -9.89
C ALA A 11 5.98 -1.76 -10.47
N ASP A 12 6.73 -2.21 -11.46
CA ASP A 12 7.74 -1.37 -12.13
C ASP A 12 7.09 -0.18 -12.86
N ILE A 13 5.97 -0.41 -13.56
CA ILE A 13 5.20 0.67 -14.21
C ILE A 13 4.59 1.61 -13.18
N ALA A 14 4.04 1.12 -12.08
CA ALA A 14 3.43 1.96 -11.04
C ALA A 14 4.46 2.93 -10.43
N ILE A 15 5.69 2.47 -10.21
CA ILE A 15 6.77 3.30 -9.65
C ILE A 15 7.35 4.26 -10.70
N GLN A 16 7.66 3.76 -11.91
CA GLN A 16 8.32 4.59 -12.93
C GLN A 16 7.37 5.54 -13.67
N VAL A 17 6.14 5.11 -13.96
CA VAL A 17 5.19 5.86 -14.81
C VAL A 17 4.14 6.59 -13.97
N GLY A 18 3.74 6.04 -12.83
CA GLY A 18 2.68 6.61 -12.00
C GLY A 18 3.13 7.75 -11.08
N ILE A 19 4.31 7.60 -10.45
CA ILE A 19 4.79 8.52 -9.40
C ILE A 19 5.98 9.35 -9.85
N ALA A 20 6.73 8.89 -10.87
CA ALA A 20 7.97 9.53 -11.34
C ALA A 20 8.94 9.81 -10.17
N LEU A 21 9.13 8.80 -9.31
CA LEU A 21 9.88 8.93 -8.07
C LEU A 21 11.34 9.33 -8.33
N GLU A 22 11.76 10.49 -7.82
CA GLU A 22 13.15 10.95 -7.92
C GLU A 22 13.97 10.54 -6.69
N GLN A 23 15.29 10.62 -6.82
CA GLN A 23 16.21 10.28 -5.75
C GLN A 23 16.04 11.27 -4.58
N GLY A 24 15.69 10.76 -3.40
CA GLY A 24 15.40 11.58 -2.22
C GLY A 24 13.91 11.81 -1.95
N ASP A 25 13.01 11.40 -2.85
CA ASP A 25 11.57 11.54 -2.65
C ASP A 25 11.03 10.59 -1.57
N ARG A 26 9.92 11.00 -0.97
CA ARG A 26 9.16 10.18 -0.02
C ARG A 26 7.95 9.59 -0.71
N LEU A 27 7.74 8.29 -0.51
CA LEU A 27 6.63 7.55 -1.09
C LEU A 27 5.63 7.15 -0.01
N LEU A 28 4.35 7.39 -0.28
CA LEU A 28 3.24 6.89 0.52
C LEU A 28 2.52 5.79 -0.27
N VAL A 29 2.44 4.58 0.29
CA VAL A 29 1.74 3.44 -0.34
C VAL A 29 0.52 3.10 0.51
N GLN A 30 -0.67 3.21 -0.08
CA GLN A 30 -1.90 2.75 0.56
C GLN A 30 -2.29 1.40 -0.03
N SER A 31 -2.40 0.37 0.80
CA SER A 31 -2.66 -0.99 0.32
C SER A 31 -3.37 -1.86 1.35
N SER A 32 -4.09 -2.88 0.89
CA SER A 32 -4.70 -3.88 1.77
C SER A 32 -3.68 -4.92 2.23
N LEU A 33 -3.86 -5.47 3.43
CA LEU A 33 -3.07 -6.61 3.91
C LEU A 33 -3.19 -7.83 3.01
N ASP A 34 -4.29 -8.00 2.27
CA ASP A 34 -4.44 -9.08 1.30
C ASP A 34 -3.42 -8.99 0.15
N ALA A 35 -2.97 -7.77 -0.15
CA ALA A 35 -1.95 -7.50 -1.16
C ALA A 35 -0.55 -7.27 -0.54
N ALA A 36 -0.32 -7.72 0.70
CA ALA A 36 0.92 -7.42 1.42
C ALA A 36 2.19 -7.88 0.69
N GLU A 37 2.15 -9.02 0.02
CA GLU A 37 3.28 -9.52 -0.77
C GLU A 37 3.63 -8.57 -1.92
N PHE A 38 2.62 -8.08 -2.63
CA PHE A 38 2.79 -7.13 -3.73
C PHE A 38 3.30 -5.77 -3.24
N THR A 39 2.72 -5.25 -2.16
CA THR A 39 3.16 -4.00 -1.54
C THR A 39 4.61 -4.05 -1.09
N ARG A 40 5.07 -5.18 -0.52
CA ARG A 40 6.48 -5.35 -0.14
C ARG A 40 7.40 -5.27 -1.34
N MET A 41 7.03 -5.90 -2.47
CA MET A 41 7.77 -5.80 -3.72
C MET A 41 7.83 -4.37 -4.27
N ILE A 42 6.78 -3.57 -4.09
CA ILE A 42 6.78 -2.13 -4.45
C ILE A 42 7.76 -1.36 -3.56
N VAL A 43 7.71 -1.57 -2.24
CA VAL A 43 8.59 -0.88 -1.28
C VAL A 43 10.07 -1.16 -1.58
N GLU A 44 10.42 -2.42 -1.86
CA GLU A 44 11.79 -2.81 -2.21
C GLU A 44 12.28 -2.10 -3.48
N ARG A 45 11.45 -2.05 -4.52
CA ARG A 45 11.74 -1.32 -5.76
C ARG A 45 11.85 0.18 -5.54
N ALA A 46 10.99 0.77 -4.70
CA ALA A 46 11.03 2.20 -4.39
C ALA A 46 12.34 2.61 -3.72
N TYR A 47 12.82 1.83 -2.75
CA TYR A 47 14.14 2.06 -2.14
C TYR A 47 15.28 1.85 -3.14
N THR A 48 15.18 0.85 -4.02
CA THR A 48 16.16 0.63 -5.10
C THR A 48 16.21 1.79 -6.09
N ALA A 49 15.08 2.46 -6.33
CA ALA A 49 14.97 3.66 -7.16
C ALA A 49 15.50 4.93 -6.47
N GLY A 50 15.79 4.88 -5.15
CA GLY A 50 16.37 5.99 -4.41
C GLY A 50 15.39 6.79 -3.54
N ALA A 51 14.23 6.21 -3.18
CA ALA A 51 13.34 6.80 -2.18
C ALA A 51 14.08 7.06 -0.87
N SER A 52 13.87 8.22 -0.25
CA SER A 52 14.42 8.53 1.08
C SER A 52 13.61 7.89 2.20
N ASN A 53 12.28 7.78 2.03
CA ASN A 53 11.39 7.11 2.96
C ASN A 53 10.19 6.51 2.21
N VAL A 54 9.71 5.36 2.67
CA VAL A 54 8.49 4.73 2.16
C VAL A 54 7.57 4.39 3.32
N ASP A 55 6.44 5.08 3.41
CA ASP A 55 5.41 4.86 4.42
C ASP A 55 4.27 4.03 3.83
N VAL A 56 3.84 2.99 4.54
CA VAL A 56 2.75 2.11 4.07
C VAL A 56 1.54 2.23 5.00
N PHE A 57 0.41 2.64 4.44
CA PHE A 57 -0.88 2.64 5.10
C PHE A 57 -1.64 1.38 4.74
N TRP A 58 -1.82 0.52 5.74
CA TRP A 58 -2.52 -0.75 5.59
C TRP A 58 -4.02 -0.58 5.85
N SER A 59 -4.84 -1.11 4.94
CA SER A 59 -6.25 -1.40 5.22
C SER A 59 -6.42 -2.89 5.52
N ASP A 60 -7.26 -3.20 6.50
CA ASP A 60 -7.63 -4.56 6.87
C ASP A 60 -9.15 -4.65 6.97
N ASP A 61 -9.74 -5.45 6.10
CA ASP A 61 -11.19 -5.63 6.00
C ASP A 61 -11.75 -6.38 7.21
N ALA A 62 -10.98 -7.28 7.82
CA ALA A 62 -11.39 -7.99 9.03
C ALA A 62 -11.41 -7.05 10.25
N ILE A 63 -10.43 -6.16 10.37
CA ILE A 63 -10.42 -5.11 11.41
C ILE A 63 -11.57 -4.13 11.18
N SER A 64 -11.78 -3.72 9.92
CA SER A 64 -12.87 -2.82 9.56
C SER A 64 -14.23 -3.45 9.87
N ARG A 65 -14.43 -4.72 9.51
CA ARG A 65 -15.66 -5.47 9.82
C ARG A 65 -15.87 -5.63 11.33
N ALA A 66 -14.84 -6.03 12.08
CA ALA A 66 -14.94 -6.18 13.53
C ALA A 66 -15.34 -4.85 14.21
N ARG A 67 -14.87 -3.72 13.68
CA ARG A 67 -15.27 -2.39 14.14
C ARG A 67 -16.73 -2.08 13.83
N PHE A 68 -17.24 -2.45 12.67
CA PHE A 68 -18.67 -2.30 12.35
C PHE A 68 -19.56 -3.24 13.16
N GLU A 69 -19.11 -4.47 13.39
CA GLU A 69 -19.90 -5.51 14.08
C GLU A 69 -19.90 -5.37 15.60
N HIS A 70 -18.82 -4.83 16.18
CA HIS A 70 -18.61 -4.79 17.63
C HIS A 70 -18.21 -3.41 18.17
N GLY A 71 -17.89 -2.46 17.30
CA GLY A 71 -17.50 -1.12 17.70
C GLY A 71 -18.69 -0.27 18.13
N THR A 72 -18.42 0.65 19.05
CA THR A 72 -19.37 1.71 19.42
C THR A 72 -19.50 2.74 18.29
N ASP A 73 -20.57 3.52 18.26
CA ASP A 73 -20.78 4.56 17.23
C ASP A 73 -19.57 5.51 17.09
N ALA A 74 -18.92 5.85 18.21
CA ALA A 74 -17.71 6.66 18.21
C ALA A 74 -16.50 6.01 17.51
N ALA A 75 -16.40 4.67 17.51
CA ALA A 75 -15.33 3.96 16.80
C ALA A 75 -15.59 3.94 15.29
N SER A 76 -16.85 3.90 14.88
CA SER A 76 -17.28 3.92 13.47
C SER A 76 -17.07 5.28 12.80
N GLU A 77 -17.26 6.39 13.53
CA GLU A 77 -17.09 7.76 13.00
C GLU A 77 -15.61 8.19 12.82
N ALA A 78 -14.67 7.58 13.57
CA ALA A 78 -13.26 7.99 13.59
C ALA A 78 -12.49 7.82 12.27
N VAL A 79 -13.08 7.14 11.26
CA VAL A 79 -12.47 6.96 9.92
C VAL A 79 -13.07 7.92 8.89
N SER A 80 -14.21 8.54 9.20
CA SER A 80 -14.91 9.47 8.30
C SER A 80 -14.47 10.93 8.48
N SER A 81 -13.43 11.18 9.29
CA SER A 81 -12.88 12.52 9.57
C SER A 81 -11.52 12.74 8.92
#